data_AF-A0A2H0XS09-F1
#
_entry.id   AF-A0A2H0XS09-F1
#
_cell.length_a   1.000
_cell.length_b   1.000
_cell.length_c   1.000
_cell.angle_alpha   90.00
_cell.angle_beta   90.00
_cell.angle_gamma   90.00
#
_symmetry.space_group_name_H-M   'P 1'
#
loop_
_entity.id
_entity.type
_entity.pdbx_description
1 polymer ?
#
loop_
_entity_poly.entity_id
_entity_poly.type
_entity_poly.pdbx_seq_one_letter_code
_entity_poly.pdbx_strand_id
1 'polypeptide(L)'
;VIIKIFNCRFQIRNYLLIVGIALLTVAPWTIRNYVVFRQFIPLVSAGGGELWGANFEIADRVVWNSVSDIQKYEDQRTANHALQNRLIAEYRRENALDSPEKLNRFLSQQGKAIILAHPFRYALLSFNRLMIFWFSPPIGSATLKSVSPVLFVVILLIKYSLTILAIFGLWKFARRDFSGAFVWIVIILYLTLLHSATHAIQRYFLPVIPLVYFALGYYLDSLKSKTGARRG
;
A
#
# COMPACT_ATOMS: atom_id res chain seq x y z
N VAL A 1 13.08 24.86 -14.95
CA VAL A 1 13.06 24.34 -13.55
C VAL A 1 13.30 22.83 -13.50
N ILE A 2 12.68 22.02 -14.37
CA ILE A 2 12.91 20.55 -14.45
C ILE A 2 14.39 20.18 -14.73
N ILE A 3 15.11 20.97 -15.53
CA ILE A 3 16.51 20.69 -15.91
C ILE A 3 17.51 20.92 -14.75
N LYS A 4 17.17 21.73 -13.75
CA LYS A 4 18.01 21.89 -12.54
C LYS A 4 17.84 20.74 -11.53
N ILE A 5 16.81 19.91 -11.66
CA ILE A 5 16.58 18.74 -10.80
C ILE A 5 17.66 17.68 -10.99
N PHE A 6 18.27 17.63 -12.19
CA PHE A 6 19.33 16.70 -12.55
C PHE A 6 20.71 17.36 -12.66
N ASN A 7 20.96 18.47 -11.94
CA ASN A 7 22.28 19.08 -11.89
C ASN A 7 23.20 18.33 -10.92
N CYS A 8 23.31 17.04 -11.16
CA CYS A 8 23.88 16.11 -10.24
C CYS A 8 24.95 15.39 -11.07
N ARG A 9 26.20 15.55 -10.64
CA ARG A 9 27.29 14.64 -10.99
C ARG A 9 26.87 13.26 -10.48
N PHE A 10 25.92 12.62 -11.17
CA PHE A 10 25.35 11.33 -10.85
C PHE A 10 26.51 10.34 -10.96
N GLN A 11 26.97 9.84 -9.82
CA GLN A 11 27.89 8.70 -9.83
C GLN A 11 27.06 7.49 -10.25
N ILE A 12 27.07 7.15 -11.54
CA ILE A 12 26.50 5.91 -12.10
C ILE A 12 26.83 4.71 -11.20
N ARG A 13 28.04 4.70 -10.63
CA ARG A 13 28.48 3.76 -9.60
C ARG A 13 27.45 3.57 -8.47
N ASN A 14 26.91 4.64 -7.89
CA ASN A 14 25.98 4.56 -6.76
C ASN A 14 24.63 3.96 -7.20
N TYR A 15 24.15 4.29 -8.40
CA TYR A 15 22.92 3.69 -8.94
C TYR A 15 23.11 2.21 -9.24
N LEU A 16 24.23 1.84 -9.85
CA LEU A 16 24.57 0.45 -10.11
C LEU A 16 24.71 -0.35 -8.80
N LEU A 17 25.29 0.25 -7.76
CA LEU A 17 25.35 -0.36 -6.42
C LEU A 17 23.96 -0.55 -5.83
N ILE A 18 23.08 0.47 -5.89
CA ILE A 18 21.70 0.36 -5.39
C ILE A 18 20.93 -0.73 -6.14
N VAL A 19 21.01 -0.75 -7.47
CA VAL A 19 20.36 -1.76 -8.31
C VAL A 19 20.94 -3.15 -8.01
N GLY A 20 22.27 -3.26 -7.89
CA GLY A 20 22.95 -4.51 -7.55
C GLY A 20 22.49 -5.05 -6.19
N ILE A 21 22.43 -4.20 -5.16
CA ILE A 21 21.91 -4.58 -3.84
C ILE A 21 20.44 -4.99 -3.92
N ALA A 22 19.61 -4.25 -4.65
CA ALA A 22 18.20 -4.60 -4.82
C ALA A 22 18.03 -5.97 -5.51
N LEU A 23 18.80 -6.24 -6.57
CA LEU A 23 18.80 -7.53 -7.26
C LEU A 23 19.29 -8.66 -6.34
N LEU A 24 20.38 -8.45 -5.60
CA LEU A 24 20.89 -9.42 -4.62
C LEU A 24 19.89 -9.69 -3.50
N THR A 25 19.08 -8.71 -3.13
CA THR A 25 18.03 -8.87 -2.11
C THR A 25 16.87 -9.72 -2.64
N VAL A 26 16.50 -9.56 -3.91
CA VAL A 26 15.38 -10.27 -4.55
C VAL A 26 15.79 -11.64 -5.11
N ALA A 27 17.09 -11.83 -5.39
CA ALA A 27 17.63 -13.03 -6.04
C ALA A 27 17.35 -14.33 -5.29
N PRO A 28 17.54 -14.46 -3.95
CA PRO A 28 17.30 -15.71 -3.25
C PRO A 28 15.87 -16.23 -3.44
N TRP A 29 14.90 -15.32 -3.37
CA TRP A 29 13.49 -15.66 -3.56
C TRP A 29 13.17 -16.02 -5.01
N THR A 30 13.73 -15.27 -5.96
CA THR A 30 13.60 -15.54 -7.41
C THR A 30 14.17 -16.92 -7.77
N ILE A 31 15.36 -17.25 -7.26
CA ILE A 31 16.03 -18.53 -7.49
C ILE A 31 15.18 -19.66 -6.90
N ARG A 32 14.72 -19.51 -5.64
CA ARG A 32 13.82 -20.47 -5.00
C ARG A 32 12.57 -20.72 -5.85
N ASN A 33 11.94 -19.66 -6.38
CA ASN A 33 10.76 -19.80 -7.21
C ASN A 33 11.06 -20.50 -8.54
N TYR A 34 12.19 -20.21 -9.17
CA TYR A 34 12.60 -20.89 -10.39
C TYR A 34 12.85 -22.39 -10.17
N VAL A 35 13.49 -22.76 -9.06
CA VAL A 35 13.74 -24.17 -8.73
C VAL A 35 12.44 -24.94 -8.49
N VAL A 36 11.48 -24.34 -7.76
CA VAL A 36 10.22 -25.00 -7.39
C VAL A 36 9.21 -25.01 -8.55
N PHE A 37 9.03 -23.88 -9.23
CA PHE A 37 7.95 -23.67 -10.20
C PHE A 37 8.42 -23.74 -11.66
N ARG A 38 9.74 -23.86 -11.89
CA ARG A 38 10.37 -23.86 -13.23
C ARG A 38 9.98 -22.62 -14.07
N GLN A 39 9.72 -21.50 -13.40
CA GLN A 39 9.30 -20.23 -14.00
C GLN A 39 10.01 -19.05 -13.34
N PHE A 40 10.25 -17.99 -14.10
CA PHE A 40 10.84 -16.76 -13.59
C PHE A 40 9.78 -15.94 -12.83
N ILE A 41 9.77 -16.05 -11.49
CA ILE A 41 8.85 -15.33 -10.60
C ILE A 41 9.70 -14.56 -9.58
N PRO A 42 9.95 -13.26 -9.77
CA PRO A 42 10.91 -12.53 -8.94
C PRO A 42 10.44 -12.29 -7.50
N LEU A 43 9.12 -12.25 -7.28
CA LEU A 43 8.53 -11.92 -5.98
C LEU A 43 7.41 -12.92 -5.65
N VAL A 44 6.15 -12.53 -5.76
CA VAL A 44 5.00 -13.34 -5.33
C VAL A 44 4.44 -14.18 -6.48
N SER A 45 4.23 -15.48 -6.23
CA SER A 45 3.60 -16.41 -7.17
C SER A 45 2.06 -16.39 -7.15
N ALA A 46 1.46 -15.71 -6.16
CA ALA A 46 0.01 -15.65 -5.92
C ALA A 46 -0.66 -14.35 -6.38
N GLY A 47 0.05 -13.48 -7.12
CA GLY A 47 -0.44 -12.13 -7.44
C GLY A 47 -1.74 -12.09 -8.27
N GLY A 48 -2.02 -13.14 -9.05
CA GLY A 48 -3.27 -13.29 -9.79
C GLY A 48 -4.46 -13.61 -8.89
N GLY A 49 -4.25 -14.43 -7.85
CA GLY A 49 -5.26 -14.70 -6.83
C GLY A 49 -5.62 -13.44 -6.03
N GLU A 50 -4.60 -12.67 -5.62
CA GLU A 50 -4.80 -11.39 -4.94
C GLU A 50 -5.53 -10.37 -5.84
N LEU A 51 -5.15 -10.27 -7.12
CA LEU A 51 -5.80 -9.38 -8.07
C LEU A 51 -7.27 -9.76 -8.28
N TRP A 52 -7.57 -11.04 -8.47
CA TRP A 52 -8.96 -11.48 -8.62
C TRP A 52 -9.74 -11.28 -7.33
N GLY A 53 -9.26 -11.78 -6.20
CA GLY A 53 -9.95 -11.72 -4.92
C GLY A 53 -10.25 -10.29 -4.47
N ALA A 54 -9.30 -9.37 -4.68
CA ALA A 54 -9.51 -7.96 -4.32
C ALA A 54 -10.58 -7.26 -5.20
N ASN A 55 -10.84 -7.76 -6.40
CA ASN A 55 -11.75 -7.14 -7.37
C ASN A 55 -13.02 -7.95 -7.64
N PHE A 56 -13.12 -9.18 -7.14
CA PHE A 56 -14.25 -10.09 -7.36
C PHE A 56 -15.60 -9.45 -6.97
N GLU A 57 -15.63 -8.71 -5.86
CA GLU A 57 -16.83 -8.06 -5.32
C GLU A 57 -17.33 -6.87 -6.17
N ILE A 58 -16.56 -6.42 -7.17
CA ILE A 58 -16.96 -5.35 -8.09
C ILE A 58 -18.19 -5.76 -8.91
N ALA A 59 -18.29 -7.04 -9.27
CA ALA A 59 -19.40 -7.58 -10.06
C ALA A 59 -20.71 -7.49 -9.26
N ASP A 60 -20.71 -7.99 -8.02
CA ASP A 60 -21.92 -8.21 -7.22
C ASP A 60 -22.27 -7.07 -6.25
N ARG A 61 -21.49 -5.98 -6.21
CA ARG A 61 -21.72 -4.76 -5.40
C ARG A 61 -21.67 -4.94 -3.87
N VAL A 62 -21.11 -6.03 -3.35
CA VAL A 62 -21.35 -6.44 -1.96
C VAL A 62 -20.53 -5.68 -0.91
N VAL A 63 -19.38 -5.09 -1.26
CA VAL A 63 -18.41 -4.67 -0.21
C VAL A 63 -17.80 -3.32 -0.51
N TRP A 64 -18.56 -2.34 -0.09
CA TRP A 64 -18.09 -0.97 0.00
C TRP A 64 -18.58 -0.47 1.33
N ASN A 65 -17.84 0.46 1.90
CA ASN A 65 -18.28 1.23 3.06
C ASN A 65 -17.97 0.50 4.37
N SER A 66 -16.75 0.67 4.85
CA SER A 66 -16.57 1.75 5.82
C SER A 66 -15.10 1.99 6.17
N VAL A 67 -14.58 3.17 5.79
CA VAL A 67 -13.31 3.68 6.35
C VAL A 67 -13.46 3.91 7.86
N SER A 68 -14.68 4.17 8.34
CA SER A 68 -15.01 4.49 9.73
C SER A 68 -15.42 3.28 10.58
N ASP A 69 -15.74 2.14 9.97
CA ASP A 69 -16.16 0.90 10.63
C ASP A 69 -15.38 -0.30 10.07
N ILE A 70 -14.13 -0.39 10.53
CA ILE A 70 -13.23 -1.44 10.09
C ILE A 70 -13.69 -2.83 10.52
N GLN A 71 -14.45 -2.96 11.60
CA GLN A 71 -14.92 -4.28 12.05
C GLN A 71 -15.84 -4.87 10.99
N LYS A 72 -16.82 -4.08 10.52
CA LYS A 72 -17.69 -4.48 9.42
C LYS A 72 -16.92 -4.85 8.16
N TYR A 73 -15.87 -4.08 7.82
CA TYR A 73 -15.01 -4.38 6.69
C TYR A 73 -14.26 -5.72 6.85
N GLU A 74 -13.71 -6.00 8.04
CA GLU A 74 -13.02 -7.27 8.32
C GLU A 74 -13.98 -8.47 8.35
N ASP A 75 -15.19 -8.29 8.88
CA ASP A 75 -16.23 -9.33 8.88
C ASP A 75 -16.64 -9.69 7.44
N GLN A 76 -16.87 -8.67 6.61
CA GLN A 76 -17.15 -8.85 5.18
C GLN A 76 -15.99 -9.56 4.48
N ARG A 77 -14.76 -9.09 4.68
CA ARG A 77 -13.56 -9.72 4.12
C ARG A 77 -13.46 -11.19 4.50
N THR A 78 -13.77 -11.53 5.75
CA THR A 78 -13.75 -12.92 6.24
C THR A 78 -14.81 -13.77 5.55
N ALA A 79 -16.04 -13.27 5.42
CA ALA A 79 -17.11 -13.95 4.68
C ALA A 79 -16.72 -14.15 3.20
N ASN A 80 -16.11 -13.14 2.57
CA ASN A 80 -15.69 -13.22 1.18
C ASN A 80 -14.51 -14.15 0.97
N HIS A 81 -13.58 -14.27 1.92
CA HIS A 81 -12.54 -15.29 1.84
C HIS A 81 -13.11 -16.71 1.78
N ALA A 82 -14.16 -16.99 2.54
CA ALA A 82 -14.82 -18.30 2.48
C ALA A 82 -15.46 -18.56 1.11
N LEU A 83 -16.12 -17.55 0.53
CA LEU A 83 -16.68 -17.63 -0.82
C LEU A 83 -15.59 -17.77 -1.89
N GLN A 84 -14.54 -16.96 -1.83
CA GLN A 84 -13.41 -17.02 -2.74
C GLN A 84 -12.74 -18.40 -2.73
N ASN A 85 -12.56 -19.00 -1.56
CA ASN A 85 -11.98 -20.34 -1.46
C ASN A 85 -12.86 -21.40 -2.15
N ARG A 86 -14.19 -21.30 -2.03
CA ARG A 86 -15.13 -22.19 -2.73
C ARG A 86 -15.05 -22.01 -4.24
N LEU A 87 -15.10 -20.77 -4.72
CA LEU A 87 -15.01 -20.44 -6.15
C LEU A 87 -13.67 -20.86 -6.75
N ILE A 88 -12.55 -20.67 -6.03
CA ILE A 88 -11.24 -21.14 -6.48
C ILE A 88 -11.24 -22.67 -6.63
N ALA A 89 -11.87 -23.40 -5.70
CA ALA A 89 -11.99 -24.86 -5.79
C ALA A 89 -12.89 -25.30 -6.97
N GLU A 90 -13.97 -24.55 -7.26
CA GLU A 90 -14.82 -24.76 -8.43
C GLU A 90 -14.04 -24.50 -9.72
N TYR A 91 -13.37 -23.35 -9.87
CA TYR A 91 -12.55 -23.03 -11.03
C TYR A 91 -11.45 -24.06 -11.27
N ARG A 92 -10.81 -24.56 -10.19
CA ARG A 92 -9.83 -25.64 -10.30
C ARG A 92 -10.42 -26.90 -10.93
N ARG A 93 -11.61 -27.29 -10.50
CA ARG A 93 -12.31 -28.48 -11.00
C ARG A 93 -12.79 -28.31 -12.44
N GLU A 94 -13.44 -27.19 -12.75
CA GLU A 94 -14.05 -26.93 -14.06
C GLU A 94 -13.02 -26.70 -15.16
N ASN A 95 -11.90 -26.06 -14.85
CA ASN A 95 -10.90 -25.65 -15.83
C ASN A 95 -9.64 -26.52 -15.80
N ALA A 96 -9.66 -27.67 -15.10
CA ALA A 96 -8.51 -28.58 -14.94
C ALA A 96 -7.21 -27.83 -14.58
N LEU A 97 -7.28 -26.97 -13.55
CA LEU A 97 -6.16 -26.12 -13.13
C LEU A 97 -5.26 -26.87 -12.14
N ASP A 98 -4.52 -27.84 -12.66
CA ASP A 98 -3.74 -28.81 -11.87
C ASP A 98 -2.47 -28.22 -11.23
N SER A 99 -2.06 -27.02 -11.66
CA SER A 99 -0.85 -26.35 -11.16
C SER A 99 -1.17 -24.98 -10.55
N PRO A 100 -0.49 -24.57 -9.46
CA PRO A 100 -0.65 -23.24 -8.89
C PRO A 100 -0.44 -22.10 -9.89
N GLU A 101 0.45 -22.29 -10.87
CA GLU A 101 0.77 -21.29 -11.89
C GLU A 101 -0.36 -21.14 -12.91
N LYS A 102 -0.96 -22.26 -13.36
CA LYS A 102 -2.15 -22.22 -14.24
C LYS A 102 -3.28 -21.50 -13.54
N LEU A 103 -3.55 -21.83 -12.26
CA LEU A 103 -4.56 -21.13 -11.48
C LEU A 103 -4.24 -19.64 -11.35
N ASN A 104 -3.01 -19.28 -10.99
CA ASN A 104 -2.63 -17.88 -10.82
C ASN A 104 -2.79 -17.08 -12.11
N ARG A 105 -2.43 -17.65 -13.28
CA ARG A 105 -2.66 -17.03 -14.58
C ARG A 105 -4.15 -16.87 -14.89
N PHE A 106 -4.95 -17.90 -14.66
CA PHE A 106 -6.39 -17.87 -14.84
C PHE A 106 -7.04 -16.77 -13.98
N LEU A 107 -6.75 -16.75 -12.68
CA LEU A 107 -7.28 -15.72 -11.77
C LEU A 107 -6.80 -14.32 -12.17
N SER A 108 -5.54 -14.16 -12.59
CA SER A 108 -5.06 -12.87 -13.10
C SER A 108 -5.87 -12.39 -14.31
N GLN A 109 -6.22 -13.29 -15.24
CA GLN A 109 -7.07 -12.97 -16.39
C GLN A 109 -8.49 -12.60 -15.95
N GLN A 110 -9.09 -13.36 -15.03
CA GLN A 110 -10.42 -13.05 -14.49
C GLN A 110 -10.46 -11.69 -13.78
N GLY A 111 -9.47 -11.40 -12.92
CA GLY A 111 -9.36 -10.11 -12.25
C GLY A 111 -9.27 -8.94 -13.25
N LYS A 112 -8.47 -9.08 -14.32
CA LYS A 112 -8.40 -8.09 -15.39
C LYS A 112 -9.73 -7.94 -16.13
N ALA A 113 -10.40 -9.04 -16.45
CA ALA A 113 -11.69 -9.01 -17.12
C ALA A 113 -12.74 -8.26 -16.30
N ILE A 114 -12.79 -8.47 -14.98
CA ILE A 114 -13.70 -7.75 -14.07
C ILE A 114 -13.39 -6.24 -14.06
N ILE A 115 -12.12 -5.86 -13.97
CA ILE A 115 -11.70 -4.45 -13.99
C ILE A 115 -12.13 -3.77 -15.31
N LEU A 116 -11.88 -4.44 -16.44
CA LEU A 116 -12.20 -3.91 -17.77
C LEU A 116 -13.72 -3.85 -18.02
N ALA A 117 -14.50 -4.79 -17.47
CA ALA A 117 -15.95 -4.76 -17.53
C ALA A 117 -16.57 -3.64 -16.65
N HIS A 118 -15.86 -3.21 -15.60
CA HIS A 118 -16.38 -2.27 -14.60
C HIS A 118 -15.37 -1.16 -14.21
N PRO A 119 -14.84 -0.37 -15.15
CA PRO A 119 -13.73 0.56 -14.89
C PRO A 119 -14.08 1.66 -13.88
N PHE A 120 -15.31 2.20 -13.92
CA PHE A 120 -15.74 3.22 -12.96
C PHE A 120 -15.84 2.67 -11.54
N ARG A 121 -16.35 1.45 -11.38
CA ARG A 121 -16.41 0.79 -10.07
C ARG A 121 -15.00 0.50 -9.55
N TYR A 122 -14.10 0.05 -10.41
CA TYR A 122 -12.69 -0.13 -10.03
C TYR A 122 -12.01 1.19 -9.61
N ALA A 123 -12.31 2.30 -10.28
CA ALA A 123 -11.79 3.61 -9.89
C ALA A 123 -12.30 4.04 -8.50
N LEU A 124 -13.60 3.86 -8.23
CA LEU A 124 -14.16 4.07 -6.90
C LEU A 124 -13.45 3.18 -5.87
N LEU A 125 -13.02 1.97 -6.25
CA LEU A 125 -12.45 0.96 -5.34
C LEU A 125 -11.06 1.34 -4.95
N SER A 126 -10.32 1.78 -5.94
CA SER A 126 -9.01 2.37 -5.77
C SER A 126 -9.07 3.59 -4.86
N PHE A 127 -10.10 4.44 -5.00
CA PHE A 127 -10.29 5.59 -4.11
C PHE A 127 -10.65 5.16 -2.67
N ASN A 128 -11.57 4.20 -2.50
CA ASN A 128 -11.91 3.69 -1.17
C ASN A 128 -10.69 3.03 -0.50
N ARG A 129 -9.90 2.26 -1.24
CA ARG A 129 -8.63 1.67 -0.78
C ARG A 129 -7.60 2.74 -0.41
N LEU A 130 -7.52 3.82 -1.17
CA LEU A 130 -6.70 4.99 -0.82
C LEU A 130 -7.14 5.59 0.53
N MET A 131 -8.44 5.71 0.75
CA MET A 131 -8.98 6.19 2.03
C MET A 131 -8.69 5.22 3.17
N ILE A 132 -8.82 3.90 2.96
CA ILE A 132 -8.44 2.88 3.95
C ILE A 132 -6.94 2.99 4.26
N PHE A 133 -6.09 3.13 3.25
CA PHE A 133 -4.64 3.17 3.42
C PHE A 133 -4.20 4.32 4.34
N TRP A 134 -4.75 5.53 4.16
CA TRP A 134 -4.36 6.70 4.96
C TRP A 134 -5.19 6.88 6.24
N PHE A 135 -6.48 6.60 6.16
CA PHE A 135 -7.46 6.97 7.19
C PHE A 135 -8.10 5.75 7.88
N SER A 136 -7.62 4.53 7.67
CA SER A 136 -8.10 3.44 8.50
C SER A 136 -7.61 3.61 9.95
N PRO A 137 -8.42 3.25 10.96
CA PRO A 137 -7.98 3.23 12.35
C PRO A 137 -6.69 2.42 12.57
N PRO A 138 -5.95 2.64 13.68
CA PRO A 138 -4.77 1.85 13.99
C PRO A 138 -5.12 0.37 14.23
N ILE A 139 -4.14 -0.52 14.07
CA ILE A 139 -4.30 -1.95 14.39
C ILE A 139 -4.74 -2.08 15.86
N GLY A 140 -5.73 -2.94 16.12
CA GLY A 140 -6.34 -3.10 17.44
C GLY A 140 -7.47 -2.11 17.75
N SER A 141 -7.85 -1.26 16.80
CA SER A 141 -8.93 -0.28 16.97
C SER A 141 -10.28 -0.89 17.32
N ALA A 142 -10.59 -2.10 16.86
CA ALA A 142 -11.85 -2.77 17.17
C ALA A 142 -11.94 -3.10 18.67
N THR A 143 -10.90 -3.73 19.21
CA THR A 143 -10.73 -3.98 20.65
C THR A 143 -10.71 -2.68 21.45
N LEU A 144 -10.01 -1.66 20.96
CA LEU A 144 -9.97 -0.36 21.61
C LEU A 144 -11.36 0.29 21.70
N LYS A 145 -12.12 0.24 20.59
CA LYS A 145 -13.49 0.78 20.51
C LYS A 145 -14.45 0.02 21.43
N SER A 146 -14.28 -1.30 21.58
CA SER A 146 -15.10 -2.10 22.50
C SER A 146 -14.77 -1.84 23.97
N VAL A 147 -13.51 -1.51 24.29
CA VAL A 147 -13.09 -1.14 25.65
C VAL A 147 -13.50 0.29 26.00
N SER A 148 -13.23 1.25 25.11
CA SER A 148 -13.60 2.66 25.32
C SER A 148 -13.76 3.40 23.98
N PRO A 149 -15.00 3.75 23.59
CA PRO A 149 -15.26 4.55 22.40
C PRO A 149 -14.58 5.93 22.43
N VAL A 150 -14.48 6.54 23.61
CA VAL A 150 -13.83 7.85 23.79
C VAL A 150 -12.34 7.74 23.53
N LEU A 151 -11.66 6.76 24.11
CA LEU A 151 -10.23 6.55 23.91
C LEU A 151 -9.92 6.23 22.44
N PHE A 152 -10.79 5.46 21.78
CA PHE A 152 -10.72 5.22 20.34
C PHE A 152 -10.74 6.54 19.54
N VAL A 153 -11.69 7.44 19.81
CA VAL A 153 -11.76 8.74 19.12
C VAL A 153 -10.52 9.59 19.40
N VAL A 154 -10.04 9.64 20.64
CA VAL A 154 -8.84 10.41 21.01
C VAL A 154 -7.61 9.90 20.26
N ILE A 155 -7.38 8.59 20.24
CA ILE A 155 -6.25 7.99 19.52
C ILE A 155 -6.36 8.24 18.01
N LEU A 156 -7.58 8.18 17.46
CA LEU A 156 -7.81 8.47 16.05
C LEU A 156 -7.47 9.93 15.70
N LEU A 157 -7.91 10.88 16.53
CA LEU A 157 -7.59 12.30 16.37
C LEU A 157 -6.09 12.56 16.48
N ILE A 158 -5.40 11.93 17.43
CA ILE A 158 -3.94 12.01 17.56
C ILE A 158 -3.27 11.50 16.29
N LYS A 159 -3.64 10.30 15.82
CA LYS A 159 -3.09 9.69 14.60
C LYS A 159 -3.22 10.66 13.41
N TYR A 160 -4.42 11.19 13.16
CA TYR A 160 -4.65 12.09 12.04
C TYR A 160 -3.91 13.41 12.17
N SER A 161 -3.83 13.96 13.39
CA SER A 161 -3.04 15.16 13.67
C SER A 161 -1.57 14.93 13.33
N LEU A 162 -0.99 13.80 13.75
CA LEU A 162 0.40 13.44 13.43
C LEU A 162 0.62 13.29 11.92
N THR A 163 -0.31 12.64 11.21
CA THR A 163 -0.23 12.51 9.74
C THR A 163 -0.27 13.88 9.06
N ILE A 164 -1.15 14.78 9.47
CA ILE A 164 -1.25 16.14 8.92
C ILE A 164 0.07 16.91 9.16
N LEU A 165 0.61 16.86 10.38
CA LEU A 165 1.88 17.50 10.71
C LEU A 165 3.06 16.91 9.92
N ALA A 166 3.06 15.59 9.68
CA ALA A 166 4.06 14.95 8.83
C ALA A 166 3.96 15.41 7.37
N ILE A 167 2.76 15.57 6.82
CA ILE A 167 2.56 16.14 5.47
C ILE A 167 3.17 17.54 5.39
N PHE A 168 2.93 18.40 6.39
CA PHE A 168 3.57 19.73 6.45
C PHE A 168 5.09 19.66 6.59
N GLY A 169 5.60 18.69 7.34
CA GLY A 169 7.02 18.42 7.47
C GLY A 169 7.67 18.05 6.15
N LEU A 170 7.09 17.09 5.43
CA LEU A 170 7.57 16.67 4.12
C LEU A 170 7.50 17.83 3.11
N TRP A 171 6.43 18.62 3.14
CA TRP A 171 6.29 19.80 2.30
C TRP A 171 7.37 20.86 2.58
N LYS A 172 7.67 21.15 3.85
CA LYS A 172 8.77 22.05 4.23
C LYS A 172 10.13 21.47 3.82
N PHE A 173 10.33 20.17 3.96
CA PHE A 173 11.56 19.50 3.54
C PHE A 173 11.75 19.63 2.03
N ALA A 174 10.71 19.33 1.24
CA ALA A 174 10.73 19.47 -0.22
C ALA A 174 10.94 20.92 -0.69
N ARG A 175 10.47 21.92 0.05
CA ARG A 175 10.75 23.33 -0.24
C ARG A 175 12.22 23.72 -0.02
N ARG A 176 12.90 23.07 0.93
CA ARG A 176 14.32 23.33 1.23
C ARG A 176 15.25 22.52 0.33
N ASP A 177 14.96 21.24 0.16
CA ASP A 177 15.74 20.28 -0.61
C ASP A 177 14.80 19.31 -1.34
N PHE A 178 14.34 19.72 -2.53
CA PHE A 178 13.47 18.89 -3.34
C PHE A 178 14.15 17.60 -3.79
N SER A 179 15.46 17.65 -4.09
CA SER A 179 16.20 16.46 -4.53
C SER A 179 16.27 15.40 -3.45
N GLY A 180 16.53 15.81 -2.20
CA GLY A 180 16.45 14.94 -1.03
C GLY A 180 15.04 14.41 -0.78
N ALA A 181 14.03 15.28 -0.84
CA ALA A 181 12.63 14.91 -0.61
C ALA A 181 12.04 14.04 -1.72
N PHE A 182 12.56 14.12 -2.94
CA PHE A 182 12.04 13.41 -4.11
C PHE A 182 11.96 11.90 -3.88
N VAL A 183 13.01 11.29 -3.30
CA VAL A 183 13.04 9.85 -3.01
C VAL A 183 11.92 9.46 -2.04
N TRP A 184 11.68 10.27 -1.00
CA TRP A 184 10.62 10.03 -0.03
C TRP A 184 9.24 10.15 -0.67
N ILE A 185 9.01 11.19 -1.46
CA ILE A 185 7.76 11.42 -2.18
C ILE A 185 7.48 10.25 -3.12
N VAL A 186 8.47 9.80 -3.89
CA VAL A 186 8.33 8.67 -4.80
C VAL A 186 7.99 7.39 -4.06
N ILE A 187 8.63 7.09 -2.93
CA ILE A 187 8.32 5.89 -2.12
C ILE A 187 6.89 5.96 -1.56
N ILE A 188 6.50 7.10 -0.99
CA ILE A 188 5.15 7.30 -0.42
C ILE A 188 4.09 7.17 -1.52
N LEU A 189 4.30 7.82 -2.67
CA LEU A 189 3.39 7.73 -3.82
C LEU A 189 3.33 6.31 -4.38
N TYR A 190 4.48 5.64 -4.52
CA TYR A 190 4.55 4.25 -4.98
C TYR A 190 3.73 3.33 -4.08
N LEU A 191 3.96 3.36 -2.76
CA LEU A 191 3.23 2.52 -1.80
C LEU A 191 1.74 2.86 -1.79
N THR A 192 1.39 4.15 -1.81
CA THR A 192 -0.01 4.60 -1.85
C THR A 192 -0.71 4.08 -3.10
N LEU A 193 -0.12 4.30 -4.29
CA LEU A 193 -0.73 3.91 -5.57
C LEU A 193 -0.79 2.40 -5.70
N LEU A 194 0.26 1.67 -5.32
CA LEU A 194 0.29 0.22 -5.36
C LEU A 194 -0.84 -0.39 -4.53
N HIS A 195 -0.97 0.02 -3.26
CA HIS A 195 -2.00 -0.53 -2.37
C HIS A 195 -3.40 -0.03 -2.71
N SER A 196 -3.53 1.19 -3.23
CA SER A 196 -4.82 1.68 -3.72
C SER A 196 -5.29 0.89 -4.94
N ALA A 197 -4.41 0.63 -5.90
CA ALA A 197 -4.75 -0.08 -7.13
C ALA A 197 -4.98 -1.59 -6.93
N THR A 198 -4.26 -2.22 -6.00
CA THR A 198 -4.29 -3.68 -5.83
C THR A 198 -5.19 -4.11 -4.67
N HIS A 199 -4.79 -3.81 -3.45
CA HIS A 199 -5.46 -4.18 -2.21
C HIS A 199 -4.95 -3.31 -1.07
N ALA A 200 -5.85 -2.79 -0.24
CA ALA A 200 -5.51 -1.94 0.91
C ALA A 200 -6.17 -2.45 2.18
N ILE A 201 -5.35 -2.60 3.22
CA ILE A 201 -5.74 -2.95 4.59
C ILE A 201 -4.88 -2.16 5.57
N GLN A 202 -5.32 -2.07 6.82
CA GLN A 202 -4.65 -1.29 7.89
C GLN A 202 -3.14 -1.49 7.94
N ARG A 203 -2.67 -2.73 7.84
CA ARG A 203 -1.25 -3.08 7.99
C ARG A 203 -0.36 -2.61 6.83
N TYR A 204 -0.92 -2.28 5.67
CA TYR A 204 -0.12 -1.80 4.55
C TYR A 204 0.37 -0.37 4.74
N PHE A 205 -0.15 0.37 5.73
CA PHE A 205 0.39 1.65 6.12
C PHE A 205 1.71 1.54 6.92
N LEU A 206 2.00 0.38 7.54
CA LEU A 206 3.16 0.19 8.42
C LEU A 206 4.51 0.59 7.77
N PRO A 207 4.80 0.25 6.50
CA PRO A 207 6.04 0.68 5.84
C PRO A 207 6.16 2.19 5.66
N VAL A 208 5.05 2.94 5.70
CA VAL A 208 5.03 4.40 5.57
C VAL A 208 5.27 5.10 6.91
N ILE A 209 5.07 4.40 8.04
CA ILE A 209 5.20 4.98 9.39
C ILE A 209 6.59 5.62 9.64
N PRO A 210 7.73 4.96 9.36
CA PRO A 210 9.04 5.58 9.56
C PRO A 210 9.20 6.88 8.76
N LEU A 211 8.59 6.95 7.57
CA LEU A 211 8.64 8.12 6.70
C LEU A 211 7.82 9.28 7.26
N VAL A 212 6.65 8.96 7.81
CA VAL A 212 5.78 9.92 8.52
C VAL A 212 6.49 10.47 9.75
N TYR A 213 7.16 9.62 10.54
CA TYR A 213 7.90 10.07 11.73
C TYR A 213 9.12 10.92 11.39
N PHE A 214 9.87 10.58 10.33
CA PHE A 214 10.94 11.43 9.83
C PHE A 214 10.41 12.82 9.45
N ALA A 215 9.35 12.87 8.64
CA ALA A 215 8.75 14.12 8.20
C ALA A 215 8.20 14.95 9.38
N LEU A 216 7.56 14.31 10.35
CA LEU A 216 7.12 14.94 11.60
C LEU A 216 8.30 15.51 12.39
N GLY A 217 9.39 14.76 12.55
CA GLY A 217 10.61 15.23 13.22
C GLY A 217 11.20 16.46 12.55
N TYR A 218 11.28 16.46 11.22
CA TYR A 218 11.70 17.61 10.44
C TYR A 218 10.78 18.82 10.64
N TYR A 219 9.45 18.61 10.70
CA TYR A 219 8.51 19.68 10.98
C TYR A 219 8.77 20.34 12.33
N LEU A 220 8.94 19.54 13.40
CA LEU A 220 9.18 20.04 14.75
C LEU A 220 10.52 20.79 14.87
N ASP A 221 11.57 20.28 14.23
CA ASP A 221 12.88 20.96 14.17
C ASP A 221 12.79 22.33 13.46
N SER A 222 12.04 22.40 12.36
CA SER A 222 11.80 23.64 11.63
C SER A 222 11.05 24.72 12.43
N LEU A 223 10.31 24.33 13.48
CA LEU A 223 9.65 25.28 14.38
C LEU A 223 10.63 25.85 15.40
N LYS A 224 11.53 25.02 15.95
CA LYS A 224 12.55 25.44 16.93
C LYS A 224 13.54 26.46 16.35
N SER A 225 14.00 26.23 15.12
CA SER A 225 14.91 27.15 14.43
C SER A 225 14.30 28.55 14.21
N LYS A 226 12.98 28.64 13.99
CA LYS A 226 12.28 29.94 13.86
C LYS A 226 12.10 30.68 15.18
N THR A 227 11.90 29.96 16.29
CA THR A 227 11.76 30.59 17.63
C THR A 227 13.10 31.01 18.22
N GLY A 228 14.19 30.29 17.92
CA GLY A 228 15.55 30.71 18.30
C GLY A 228 16.00 31.99 17.59
N ALA A 229 15.71 32.14 16.30
CA ALA A 229 16.07 33.32 15.51
C ALA A 229 15.25 34.60 15.83
N ARG A 230 14.19 34.49 16.66
CA ARG A 230 13.40 35.65 17.13
C ARG A 230 13.76 36.12 18.54
N ARG A 231 14.69 35.44 19.22
CA ARG A 231 15.10 35.73 20.61
C ARG A 231 16.53 36.24 20.75
N GLY A 232 17.25 36.45 19.65
CA GLY A 232 18.55 37.14 19.62
C GLY A 232 18.45 38.37 18.73
#